data_AF-A0A7W1H2I5-F1
#
_entry.id   AF-A0A7W1H2I5-F1
#
_cell.length_a   1.000
_cell.length_b   1.000
_cell.length_c   1.000
_cell.angle_alpha   90.00
_cell.angle_beta   90.00
_cell.angle_gamma   90.00
#
_symmetry.space_group_name_H-M   'P 1'
#
loop_
_entity.id
_entity.type
_entity.pdbx_description
1 polymer ?
#
loop_
_entity_poly.entity_id
_entity_poly.type
_entity_poly.pdbx_seq_one_letter_code
_entity_poly.pdbx_strand_id
1 'polypeptide(L)'
;MTEEKESGFVIDGKTYLIPTLDTFNMDEGQVLYDYSGSVVEDFAPADPRSSKDEQDEHERQILKLAKSPGFKKALLHVAYARGNPGESQSKVREIVGQVNILAATLALYGGDEVPPEVTPSPIELVKPSASETPSNGSASGGLSPSDSDPPDETHVPTGITRSDTSSPLSVLST
;
A
#
# COMPACT_ATOMS: atom_id res chain seq x y z
N MET A 1 6.05 19.57 31.80
CA MET A 1 5.38 18.40 31.23
C MET A 1 4.65 18.90 30.02
N THR A 2 5.27 18.81 28.85
CA THR A 2 4.67 19.19 27.58
C THR A 2 3.77 18.03 27.19
N GLU A 3 2.45 18.23 27.16
CA GLU A 3 1.55 17.26 26.54
C GLU A 3 1.92 17.21 25.05
N GLU A 4 2.54 16.11 24.63
CA GLU A 4 2.71 15.81 23.22
C GLU A 4 1.31 15.58 22.66
N LYS A 5 0.77 16.60 22.00
CA LYS A 5 -0.50 16.54 21.31
C LYS A 5 -0.31 15.56 20.15
N GLU A 6 -0.70 14.31 20.35
CA GLU A 6 -0.56 13.25 19.36
C GLU A 6 -1.24 13.67 18.06
N SER A 7 -0.46 13.84 17.00
CA SER A 7 -0.96 14.19 15.68
C SER A 7 -1.62 12.96 15.05
N GLY A 8 -2.83 13.13 14.52
CA GLY A 8 -3.64 12.04 14.02
C GLY A 8 -4.59 12.46 12.90
N PHE A 9 -5.09 11.49 12.15
CA PHE A 9 -6.10 11.68 11.12
C PHE A 9 -7.49 11.47 11.71
N VAL A 10 -8.47 12.27 11.29
CA VAL A 10 -9.87 12.05 11.67
C VAL A 10 -10.61 11.38 10.53
N ILE A 11 -11.16 10.20 10.78
CA ILE A 11 -12.03 9.46 9.85
C ILE A 11 -13.29 9.09 10.65
N ASP A 12 -14.47 9.47 10.14
CA ASP A 12 -15.77 9.26 10.80
C ASP A 12 -15.83 9.78 12.26
N GLY A 13 -15.16 10.91 12.54
CA GLY A 13 -15.11 11.50 13.88
C GLY A 13 -14.21 10.78 14.88
N LYS A 14 -13.52 9.70 14.46
CA LYS A 14 -12.51 9.00 15.26
C LYS A 14 -11.11 9.43 14.82
N THR A 15 -10.26 9.75 15.79
CA THR A 15 -8.86 10.09 15.56
C THR A 15 -8.01 8.81 15.52
N TYR A 16 -7.16 8.70 14.50
CA TYR A 16 -6.21 7.61 14.29
C TYR A 16 -4.80 8.16 14.31
N LEU A 17 -3.91 7.51 15.07
CA LEU A 17 -2.51 7.92 15.17
C LEU A 17 -1.78 7.70 13.85
N ILE A 18 -0.93 8.67 13.50
CA ILE A 18 -0.05 8.53 12.33
C ILE A 18 0.99 7.45 12.66
N PRO A 19 1.05 6.35 11.89
CA PRO A 19 1.99 5.29 12.17
C PRO A 19 3.40 5.74 11.78
N THR A 20 4.36 5.45 12.64
CA THR A 20 5.78 5.67 12.36
C THR A 20 6.35 4.45 11.62
N LEU A 21 7.24 4.69 10.66
CA LEU A 21 7.75 3.66 9.75
C LEU A 21 8.57 2.57 10.46
N ASP A 22 9.15 2.86 11.62
CA ASP A 22 9.88 1.91 12.47
C ASP A 22 8.98 0.83 13.10
N THR A 23 7.68 1.09 13.16
CA THR A 23 6.69 0.13 13.69
C THR A 23 6.04 -0.72 12.62
N PHE A 24 6.42 -0.57 11.35
CA PHE A 24 5.78 -1.29 10.26
C PHE A 24 6.12 -2.78 10.30
N ASN A 25 5.09 -3.61 10.19
CA ASN A 25 5.28 -5.03 9.87
C ASN A 25 5.34 -5.25 8.34
N MET A 26 5.58 -6.50 7.92
CA MET A 26 5.69 -6.83 6.49
C MET A 26 4.42 -6.55 5.69
N ASP A 27 3.25 -6.81 6.26
CA ASP A 27 1.97 -6.55 5.58
C ASP A 27 1.74 -5.04 5.40
N GLU A 28 2.13 -4.23 6.39
CA GLU A 28 2.08 -2.77 6.31
C GLU A 28 3.12 -2.22 5.34
N GLY A 29 4.29 -2.85 5.24
CA GLY A 29 5.29 -2.57 4.20
C GLY A 29 4.76 -2.87 2.79
N GLN A 30 4.01 -3.95 2.62
CA GLN A 30 3.34 -4.25 1.34
C GLN A 30 2.31 -3.18 0.99
N VAL A 31 1.53 -2.69 1.96
CA VAL A 31 0.61 -1.56 1.75
C VAL A 31 1.36 -0.31 1.31
N LEU A 32 2.50 0.00 1.93
CA LEU A 32 3.34 1.13 1.51
C LEU A 32 3.75 1.01 0.05
N TYR A 33 4.25 -0.15 -0.35
CA TYR A 33 4.66 -0.42 -1.72
C TYR A 33 3.48 -0.34 -2.70
N ASP A 34 2.34 -0.94 -2.38
CA ASP A 34 1.15 -0.94 -3.24
C ASP A 34 0.62 0.46 -3.56
N TYR A 35 0.66 1.37 -2.58
CA TYR A 35 0.13 2.73 -2.74
C TYR A 35 1.15 3.73 -3.27
N SER A 36 2.43 3.57 -2.95
CA SER A 36 3.46 4.59 -3.21
C SER A 36 4.58 4.13 -4.14
N GLY A 37 4.73 2.82 -4.37
CA GLY A 37 5.88 2.23 -5.03
C GLY A 37 7.18 2.36 -4.23
N SER A 38 7.10 2.74 -2.95
CA SER A 38 8.24 2.91 -2.05
C SER A 38 8.28 1.79 -1.01
N VAL A 39 9.46 1.53 -0.48
CA VAL A 39 9.71 0.59 0.62
C VAL A 39 10.14 1.33 1.89
N VAL A 40 10.16 0.67 3.04
CA VAL A 40 10.49 1.31 4.32
C VAL A 40 11.93 1.84 4.29
N GLU A 41 12.83 1.14 3.60
CA GLU A 41 14.24 1.47 3.44
C GLU A 41 14.46 2.78 2.68
N ASP A 42 13.54 3.19 1.80
CA ASP A 42 13.63 4.48 1.09
C ASP A 42 13.55 5.68 2.04
N PHE A 43 13.06 5.46 3.26
CA PHE A 43 12.94 6.46 4.33
C PHE A 43 13.97 6.27 5.44
N ALA A 44 14.88 5.29 5.32
CA ALA A 44 15.96 5.11 6.28
C ALA A 44 16.86 6.35 6.28
N PRO A 45 17.41 6.77 7.44
CA PRO A 45 18.39 7.85 7.47
C PRO A 45 19.60 7.55 6.57
N ALA A 46 20.19 8.59 5.98
CA ALA A 46 21.46 8.44 5.26
C ALA A 46 22.55 7.89 6.19
N ASP A 47 23.56 7.22 5.61
CA ASP A 47 24.72 6.76 6.38
C ASP A 47 25.37 7.98 7.08
N PRO A 48 25.54 7.96 8.42
CA PRO A 48 26.16 9.07 9.14
C PRO A 48 27.61 9.34 8.73
N ARG A 49 28.24 8.42 8.00
CA ARG A 49 29.60 8.56 7.45
C ARG A 49 29.63 9.20 6.06
N SER A 50 28.48 9.35 5.40
CA SER A 50 28.38 10.03 4.11
C SER A 50 28.72 11.50 4.21
N SER A 51 29.06 12.11 3.08
CA SER A 51 29.30 13.56 3.01
C SER A 51 28.02 14.36 3.32
N LYS A 52 28.17 15.62 3.73
CA LYS A 52 27.03 16.51 4.00
C LYS A 52 26.14 16.66 2.76
N ASP A 53 26.73 16.79 1.59
CA ASP A 53 26.01 16.95 0.32
C ASP A 53 25.15 15.72 0.00
N GLU A 54 25.66 14.50 0.26
CA GLU A 54 24.90 13.26 0.09
C GLU A 54 23.75 13.14 1.11
N GLN A 55 23.99 13.54 2.36
CA GLN A 55 22.93 13.57 3.38
C GLN A 55 21.81 14.55 3.00
N ASP A 56 22.16 15.74 2.52
CA ASP A 56 21.19 16.75 2.08
C ASP A 56 20.38 16.29 0.87
N GLU A 57 21.01 15.59 -0.09
CA GLU A 57 20.31 15.03 -1.24
C GLU A 57 19.36 13.89 -0.82
N HIS A 58 19.79 13.03 0.11
CA HIS A 58 18.95 11.97 0.66
C HIS A 58 17.73 12.53 1.41
N GLU A 59 17.90 13.56 2.23
CA GLU A 59 16.80 14.25 2.91
C GLU A 59 15.79 14.85 1.91
N ARG A 60 16.26 15.41 0.78
CA ARG A 60 15.38 15.90 -0.29
C ARG A 60 14.58 14.78 -0.94
N GLN A 61 15.18 13.61 -1.13
CA GLN A 61 14.50 12.43 -1.67
C GLN A 61 13.42 11.93 -0.71
N ILE A 62 13.72 11.80 0.58
CA ILE A 62 12.75 11.45 1.62
C ILE A 62 11.58 12.45 1.63
N LEU A 63 11.88 13.76 1.62
CA LEU A 63 10.85 14.80 1.60
C LEU A 63 9.97 14.73 0.35
N LYS A 64 10.55 14.38 -0.80
CA LYS A 64 9.80 14.19 -2.05
C LYS A 64 8.85 13.00 -1.95
N LEU A 65 9.31 11.87 -1.41
CA LEU A 65 8.50 10.68 -1.18
C LEU A 65 7.38 10.94 -0.17
N ALA A 66 7.69 11.60 0.94
CA ALA A 66 6.74 11.95 2.00
C ALA A 66 5.61 12.90 1.51
N LYS A 67 5.91 13.74 0.50
CA LYS A 67 4.91 14.60 -0.14
C LYS A 67 3.99 13.85 -1.10
N SER A 68 4.37 12.64 -1.53
CA SER A 68 3.57 11.88 -2.49
C SER A 68 2.18 11.54 -1.92
N PRO A 69 1.10 11.69 -2.72
CA PRO A 69 -0.24 11.31 -2.27
C PRO A 69 -0.37 9.81 -1.94
N GLY A 70 0.40 8.97 -2.64
CA GLY A 70 0.46 7.53 -2.41
C GLY A 70 0.98 7.19 -1.01
N PHE A 71 2.11 7.80 -0.62
CA PHE A 71 2.66 7.63 0.72
C PHE A 71 1.66 8.01 1.82
N LYS A 72 1.02 9.19 1.69
CA LYS A 72 0.01 9.63 2.65
C LYS A 72 -1.17 8.66 2.73
N LYS A 73 -1.67 8.18 1.58
CA LYS A 73 -2.72 7.16 1.55
C LYS A 73 -2.31 5.86 2.23
N ALA A 74 -1.06 5.43 2.06
CA ALA A 74 -0.54 4.27 2.78
C ALA A 74 -0.58 4.47 4.29
N LEU A 75 -0.13 5.64 4.78
CA LEU A 75 -0.19 5.97 6.21
C LEU A 75 -1.63 5.95 6.74
N LEU A 76 -2.59 6.53 6.01
CA LEU A 76 -4.01 6.49 6.38
C LEU A 76 -4.53 5.06 6.43
N HIS A 77 -4.16 4.23 5.46
CA HIS A 77 -4.56 2.82 5.41
C HIS A 77 -4.06 2.07 6.65
N VAL A 78 -2.77 2.17 6.95
CA VAL A 78 -2.17 1.50 8.10
C VAL A 78 -2.78 2.01 9.41
N ALA A 79 -2.95 3.32 9.56
CA ALA A 79 -3.58 3.94 10.74
C ALA A 79 -5.00 3.38 10.98
N TYR A 80 -5.82 3.35 9.92
CA TYR A 80 -7.20 2.87 9.99
C TYR A 80 -7.26 1.37 10.28
N ALA A 81 -6.42 0.56 9.61
CA ALA A 81 -6.37 -0.88 9.83
C ALA A 81 -5.98 -1.23 11.28
N ARG A 82 -4.96 -0.54 11.84
CA ARG A 82 -4.54 -0.71 13.23
C ARG A 82 -5.67 -0.39 14.22
N GLY A 83 -6.42 0.68 13.96
CA GLY A 83 -7.52 1.11 14.82
C GLY A 83 -8.83 0.29 14.68
N ASN A 84 -8.89 -0.64 13.71
CA ASN A 84 -10.06 -1.48 13.43
C ASN A 84 -9.65 -2.93 13.07
N PRO A 85 -9.05 -3.70 14.00
CA PRO A 85 -8.62 -5.08 13.76
C PRO A 85 -9.84 -5.99 13.59
N GLY A 86 -10.19 -6.33 12.36
CA GLY A 86 -11.38 -7.10 12.03
C GLY A 86 -12.06 -6.65 10.74
N GLU A 87 -11.74 -5.43 10.28
CA GLU A 87 -12.17 -4.98 8.97
C GLU A 87 -11.36 -5.66 7.86
N SER A 88 -12.04 -5.97 6.75
CA SER A 88 -11.36 -6.56 5.59
C SER A 88 -10.51 -5.51 4.88
N GLN A 89 -9.38 -5.94 4.31
CA GLN A 89 -8.47 -5.08 3.54
C GLN A 89 -9.19 -4.30 2.42
N SER A 90 -10.16 -4.95 1.76
CA SER A 90 -10.98 -4.32 0.73
C SER A 90 -11.83 -3.16 1.27
N LYS A 91 -12.44 -3.34 2.46
CA LYS A 91 -13.24 -2.29 3.10
C LYS A 91 -12.37 -1.14 3.59
N VAL A 92 -11.21 -1.43 4.18
CA VAL A 92 -10.24 -0.40 4.57
C VAL A 92 -9.82 0.42 3.34
N ARG A 93 -9.48 -0.24 2.23
CA ARG A 93 -9.13 0.41 0.97
C ARG A 93 -10.26 1.29 0.42
N GLU A 94 -11.51 0.83 0.51
CA GLU A 94 -12.69 1.61 0.10
C GLU A 94 -12.84 2.89 0.94
N ILE A 95 -12.81 2.77 2.27
CA ILE A 95 -12.96 3.90 3.20
C ILE A 95 -11.83 4.92 2.98
N VAL A 96 -10.58 4.46 2.94
CA VAL A 96 -9.41 5.33 2.69
C VAL A 96 -9.47 5.96 1.29
N GLY A 97 -10.05 5.27 0.31
CA GLY A 97 -10.25 5.77 -1.04
C GLY A 97 -11.20 6.97 -1.11
N GLN A 98 -12.13 7.08 -0.17
CA GLN A 98 -13.11 8.17 -0.08
C GLN A 98 -12.59 9.39 0.71
N VAL A 99 -11.47 9.27 1.42
CA VAL A 99 -10.93 10.37 2.23
C VAL A 99 -10.40 11.50 1.35
N ASN A 100 -10.77 12.74 1.70
CA ASN A 100 -10.18 13.93 1.08
C ASN A 100 -8.72 14.10 1.52
N ILE A 101 -7.79 13.72 0.63
CA ILE A 101 -6.34 13.76 0.89
C ILE A 101 -5.84 15.17 1.24
N LEU A 102 -6.48 16.23 0.71
CA LEU A 102 -6.09 17.60 1.06
C LEU A 102 -6.42 17.91 2.51
N ALA A 103 -7.61 17.54 2.98
CA ALA A 103 -8.00 17.69 4.37
C ALA A 103 -7.09 16.87 5.31
N ALA A 104 -6.79 15.62 4.94
CA ALA A 104 -5.86 14.78 5.70
C ALA A 104 -4.43 15.34 5.70
N THR A 105 -3.99 15.95 4.60
CA THR A 105 -2.70 16.64 4.50
C THR A 105 -2.67 17.88 5.39
N LEU A 106 -3.72 18.69 5.39
CA LEU A 106 -3.83 19.85 6.27
C LEU A 106 -3.79 19.44 7.75
N ALA A 107 -4.42 18.32 8.12
CA ALA A 107 -4.32 17.79 9.49
C ALA A 107 -2.90 17.34 9.88
N LEU A 108 -2.11 16.83 8.92
CA LEU A 108 -0.71 16.44 9.14
C LEU A 108 0.22 17.64 9.36
N TYR A 109 0.00 18.76 8.66
CA TYR A 109 0.89 19.92 8.69
C TYR A 109 0.36 21.08 9.55
N GLY A 110 -0.94 21.12 9.84
CA GLY A 110 -1.65 22.21 10.50
C GLY A 110 -1.70 22.08 12.01
N GLY A 111 -0.52 22.11 12.64
CA GLY A 111 -0.39 21.99 14.10
C GLY A 111 -0.94 23.16 14.93
N ASP A 112 -1.50 24.23 14.37
CA ASP A 112 -2.00 25.36 15.18
C ASP A 112 -3.02 26.32 14.53
N GLU A 113 -3.85 25.87 13.58
CA GLU A 113 -5.00 26.69 13.13
C GLU A 113 -6.31 25.89 13.13
N VAL A 114 -7.33 26.55 13.68
CA VAL A 114 -8.70 26.11 13.94
C VAL A 114 -9.25 25.16 12.85
N PRO A 115 -9.85 24.02 13.22
CA PRO A 115 -10.40 23.09 12.24
C PRO A 115 -11.49 23.79 11.41
N PRO A 116 -11.50 23.66 10.07
CA PRO A 116 -12.69 24.02 9.33
C PRO A 116 -13.82 23.09 9.79
N GLU A 117 -14.88 23.70 10.28
CA GLU A 117 -16.13 23.03 10.64
C GLU A 117 -16.65 22.26 9.42
N VAL A 118 -16.42 20.94 9.39
CA VAL A 118 -16.97 20.09 8.35
C VAL A 118 -18.44 19.87 8.69
N THR A 119 -19.31 20.69 8.10
CA THR A 119 -20.75 20.47 8.12
C THR A 119 -21.02 19.10 7.47
N PRO A 120 -21.58 18.11 8.18
CA PRO A 120 -21.96 16.86 7.55
C PRO A 120 -23.11 17.14 6.59
N SER A 121 -22.88 16.96 5.29
CA SER A 121 -23.98 16.83 4.34
C SER A 121 -24.73 15.53 4.68
N PRO A 122 -26.06 15.57 4.93
CA PRO A 122 -26.83 14.36 5.18
C PRO A 122 -26.81 13.51 3.92
N ILE A 123 -26.21 12.32 4.01
CA ILE A 123 -26.47 11.27 3.02
C ILE A 123 -27.89 10.78 3.34
N GLU A 124 -28.88 11.31 2.60
CA GLU A 124 -30.22 10.74 2.56
C GLU A 124 -30.10 9.30 2.06
N LEU A 125 -30.29 8.36 2.99
CA LEU A 125 -30.42 6.94 2.74
C LEU A 125 -31.69 6.69 1.93
N VAL A 126 -31.62 6.84 0.61
CA VAL A 126 -32.73 6.43 -0.27
C VAL A 126 -32.76 4.90 -0.27
N LYS A 127 -33.70 4.37 0.51
CA LYS A 127 -34.15 2.98 0.49
C LYS A 127 -35.13 2.80 -0.67
N PRO A 128 -34.87 1.91 -1.64
CA PRO A 128 -35.94 1.30 -2.40
C PRO A 128 -36.33 -0.02 -1.73
N SER A 129 -37.63 -0.14 -1.50
CA SER A 129 -38.34 -1.34 -1.04
C SER A 129 -38.03 -2.58 -1.87
N ALA A 130 -38.14 -3.72 -1.20
CA ALA A 130 -38.16 -5.05 -1.79
C ALA A 130 -39.50 -5.37 -2.50
N SER A 131 -39.45 -6.42 -3.34
CA SER A 131 -40.49 -7.07 -4.19
C SER A 131 -40.41 -6.61 -5.65
N GLU A 132 -40.28 -7.46 -6.66
CA GLU A 132 -40.91 -8.77 -6.88
C GLU A 132 -40.03 -9.79 -7.64
N THR A 133 -40.43 -11.05 -7.51
CA THR A 133 -39.83 -12.31 -8.00
C THR A 133 -40.25 -12.65 -9.46
N PRO A 134 -39.84 -13.81 -10.04
CA PRO A 134 -39.12 -13.91 -11.31
C PRO A 134 -40.00 -14.09 -12.56
N SER A 135 -39.39 -13.94 -13.75
CA SER A 135 -39.96 -14.50 -14.98
C SER A 135 -38.90 -15.08 -15.92
N ASN A 136 -39.12 -16.34 -16.26
CA ASN A 136 -38.42 -17.15 -17.23
C ASN A 136 -38.42 -16.50 -18.63
N GLY A 137 -37.27 -16.51 -19.28
CA GLY A 137 -37.13 -16.24 -20.71
C GLY A 137 -36.04 -17.13 -21.31
N SER A 138 -36.42 -18.34 -21.70
CA SER A 138 -35.64 -19.20 -22.60
C SER A 138 -35.66 -18.63 -24.03
N ALA A 139 -34.49 -18.52 -24.65
CA ALA A 139 -34.21 -18.75 -26.09
C ALA A 139 -32.70 -18.48 -26.30
N SER A 140 -31.84 -19.50 -26.45
CA SER A 140 -31.56 -20.25 -27.68
C SER A 140 -30.71 -19.46 -28.70
N GLY A 141 -29.46 -19.89 -28.87
CA GLY A 141 -28.55 -19.52 -29.96
C GLY A 141 -27.14 -19.21 -29.43
N GLY A 142 -26.07 -19.90 -29.75
CA GLY A 142 -25.84 -21.07 -30.59
C GLY A 142 -24.39 -21.49 -30.32
N LEU A 143 -24.19 -22.80 -30.13
CA LEU A 143 -22.87 -23.41 -29.93
C LEU A 143 -22.12 -23.40 -31.26
N SER A 144 -20.87 -22.95 -31.26
CA SER A 144 -19.88 -23.36 -32.27
C SER A 144 -18.80 -24.16 -31.57
N PRO A 145 -18.64 -25.45 -31.91
CA PRO A 145 -17.52 -26.26 -31.46
C PRO A 145 -16.36 -26.06 -32.45
N SER A 146 -15.18 -25.74 -31.94
CA SER A 146 -13.93 -25.99 -32.67
C SER A 146 -13.21 -27.10 -31.94
N ASP A 147 -13.48 -28.31 -32.42
CA ASP A 147 -12.80 -29.54 -32.08
C ASP A 147 -11.43 -29.58 -32.78
N SER A 148 -10.41 -29.93 -32.00
CA SER A 148 -9.32 -30.86 -32.29
C SER A 148 -8.38 -30.64 -33.49
N ASP A 149 -7.10 -30.43 -33.18
CA ASP A 149 -6.05 -31.42 -33.52
C ASP A 149 -4.74 -31.21 -32.69
N PRO A 150 -4.20 -32.24 -32.01
CA PRO A 150 -2.77 -32.40 -31.66
C PRO A 150 -2.06 -33.28 -32.73
N PRO A 151 -0.73 -33.21 -32.97
CA PRO A 151 0.36 -33.51 -32.03
C PRO A 151 1.56 -32.52 -32.20
N ASP A 152 2.65 -32.51 -31.45
CA ASP A 152 3.70 -33.52 -31.42
C ASP A 152 4.78 -33.12 -30.39
N GLU A 153 5.37 -34.12 -29.75
CA GLU A 153 6.47 -34.00 -28.81
C GLU A 153 7.74 -33.52 -29.53
N THR A 154 8.48 -32.59 -28.92
CA THR A 154 9.95 -32.67 -28.96
C THR A 154 10.56 -31.88 -27.81
N HIS A 155 11.07 -32.65 -26.85
CA HIS A 155 12.10 -32.26 -25.90
C HIS A 155 13.25 -31.51 -26.56
N VAL A 156 13.67 -30.36 -26.00
CA VAL A 156 15.07 -30.09 -25.65
C VAL A 156 15.17 -29.06 -24.51
N PRO A 157 15.65 -29.42 -23.31
CA PRO A 157 16.10 -28.46 -22.30
C PRO A 157 17.61 -28.26 -22.43
N THR A 158 18.09 -27.06 -22.78
CA THR A 158 19.54 -26.78 -22.71
C THR A 158 19.79 -25.37 -22.17
N GLY A 159 20.38 -25.29 -20.99
CA GLY A 159 20.83 -24.03 -20.40
C GLY A 159 21.14 -24.06 -18.91
N ILE A 160 21.77 -25.12 -18.39
CA ILE A 160 22.40 -25.07 -17.06
C ILE A 160 23.83 -24.54 -17.21
N THR A 161 24.05 -23.26 -16.94
CA THR A 161 25.41 -22.73 -16.71
C THR A 161 25.87 -23.18 -15.32
N ARG A 162 26.62 -24.28 -15.28
CA ARG A 162 27.45 -24.66 -14.14
C ARG A 162 28.75 -23.85 -14.23
N SER A 163 28.99 -22.98 -13.26
CA SER A 163 30.29 -22.37 -13.06
C SER A 163 31.19 -23.37 -12.34
N ASP A 164 32.20 -23.86 -13.04
CA ASP A 164 33.33 -24.60 -12.47
C ASP A 164 34.13 -23.69 -11.55
N THR A 165 34.01 -23.87 -10.23
CA THR A 165 35.01 -23.37 -9.28
C THR A 165 36.02 -24.48 -9.03
N SER A 166 37.06 -24.50 -9.85
CA SER A 166 38.22 -25.37 -9.66
C SER A 166 38.97 -24.92 -8.39
N SER A 167 38.96 -25.75 -7.35
CA SER A 167 39.82 -25.56 -6.17
C SER A 167 41.15 -26.29 -6.38
N PRO A 168 42.31 -25.63 -6.29
CA PRO A 168 43.59 -26.33 -6.32
C PRO A 168 43.83 -27.06 -4.98
N LEU A 169 44.11 -28.36 -5.09
CA LEU A 169 44.65 -29.22 -4.04
C LEU A 169 46.07 -28.76 -3.70
N SER A 170 46.25 -28.17 -2.52
CA SER A 170 47.59 -28.00 -1.93
C SER A 170 48.09 -29.36 -1.46
N VAL A 171 49.07 -29.89 -2.18
CA VAL A 171 49.78 -31.12 -1.82
C VAL A 171 50.70 -30.81 -0.64
N LEU A 172 50.42 -31.44 0.50
CA LEU A 172 51.27 -31.44 1.68
C LEU A 172 52.54 -32.24 1.36
N SER A 173 53.68 -31.58 1.27
CA SER A 173 55.00 -32.25 1.28
C SER A 173 55.57 -32.24 2.69
N THR A 174 56.27 -33.34 2.96
CA THR A 174 56.70 -33.93 4.22
C THR A 174 57.67 -33.07 5.03
#